data_AF-A0A2N5DG24-F1
#
_entry.id   AF-A0A2N5DG24-F1
#
_cell.length_a   1.000
_cell.length_b   1.000
_cell.length_c   1.000
_cell.angle_alpha   90.00
_cell.angle_beta   90.00
_cell.angle_gamma   90.00
#
_symmetry.space_group_name_H-M   'P 1'
#
loop_
_entity.id
_entity.type
_entity.pdbx_description
1 polymer ?
#
loop_
_entity_poly.entity_id
_entity_poly.type
_entity_poly.pdbx_seq_one_letter_code
_entity_poly.pdbx_strand_id
1 'polypeptide(L)'
;MSLAERLLDHAAAVLPAAQRDWAAGMKAELSAIDAPGEAVVFAAGCVLAAYRRRIDPMRIALVSARLFVAALAMLAAAFHVLPTSYWLLVLADLKLSGMEGWAGRLGMFRGASAEQAIDGLLQFQPWNIMLTLIMGFSFAAAAWFVVKGRMRGLFVAVLVGALAQAARSALLMAFWPAPSHLGFAWLNIIAFGLLLVAGLVFFGLDRWTRPKPAAA
;
A
#
# COMPACT_ATOMS: atom_id res chain seq x y z
N MET A 1 -24.74 16.88 41.35
CA MET A 1 -24.01 16.61 40.09
C MET A 1 -24.91 15.79 39.18
N SER A 2 -25.38 16.38 38.08
CA SER A 2 -26.35 15.77 37.16
C SER A 2 -25.68 14.74 36.23
N LEU A 3 -26.49 13.90 35.56
CA LEU A 3 -25.97 12.98 34.52
C LEU A 3 -25.32 13.74 33.36
N ALA A 4 -25.92 14.87 32.95
CA ALA A 4 -25.40 15.70 31.88
C ALA A 4 -24.02 16.28 32.22
N GLU A 5 -23.82 16.75 33.47
CA GLU A 5 -22.52 17.22 33.95
C GLU A 5 -21.46 16.12 33.91
N ARG A 6 -21.79 14.89 34.35
CA ARG A 6 -20.87 13.73 34.30
C ARG A 6 -20.46 13.38 32.87
N LEU A 7 -21.42 13.39 31.93
CA LEU A 7 -21.14 13.14 30.52
C LEU A 7 -20.24 14.23 29.95
N LEU A 8 -20.45 15.48 30.34
CA LEU A 8 -19.68 16.60 29.83
C LEU A 8 -18.25 16.65 30.40
N ASP A 9 -18.07 16.31 31.68
CA ASP A 9 -16.75 16.11 32.27
C ASP A 9 -16.00 14.97 31.59
N HIS A 10 -16.70 13.88 31.24
CA HIS A 10 -16.13 12.80 30.45
C HIS A 10 -15.75 13.27 29.03
N ALA A 11 -16.61 14.03 28.35
CA ALA A 11 -16.31 14.61 27.04
C ALA A 11 -15.05 15.50 27.10
N ALA A 12 -14.96 16.38 28.11
CA ALA A 12 -13.82 17.24 28.34
C ALA A 12 -12.53 16.44 28.60
N ALA A 13 -12.61 15.34 29.37
CA ALA A 13 -11.47 14.47 29.63
C ALA A 13 -10.99 13.69 28.38
N VAL A 14 -11.89 13.42 27.44
CA VAL A 14 -11.57 12.71 26.18
C VAL A 14 -10.99 13.67 25.12
N LEU A 15 -11.27 14.97 25.21
CA LEU A 15 -10.80 15.93 24.23
C LEU A 15 -9.27 16.06 24.18
N PRO A 16 -8.69 16.35 23.00
CA PRO A 16 -7.29 16.75 22.90
C PRO A 16 -7.03 18.00 23.75
N ALA A 17 -5.85 18.08 24.38
CA ALA A 17 -5.48 19.21 25.24
C ALA A 17 -5.55 20.58 24.54
N ALA A 18 -5.37 20.61 23.22
CA ALA A 18 -5.50 21.83 22.41
C ALA A 18 -6.95 22.35 22.30
N GLN A 19 -7.96 21.59 22.74
CA GLN A 19 -9.39 21.96 22.67
C GLN A 19 -10.00 22.24 24.05
N ARG A 20 -9.19 22.67 25.02
CA ARG A 20 -9.66 23.06 26.36
C ARG A 20 -10.72 24.17 26.30
N ASP A 21 -10.57 25.13 25.40
CA ASP A 21 -11.55 26.22 25.22
C ASP A 21 -12.90 25.69 24.74
N TRP A 22 -12.90 24.62 23.96
CA TRP A 22 -14.13 23.97 23.52
C TRP A 22 -14.82 23.22 24.68
N ALA A 23 -14.06 22.59 25.57
CA ALA A 23 -14.60 22.00 26.79
C ALA A 23 -15.20 23.06 27.73
N ALA A 24 -14.58 24.25 27.82
CA ALA A 24 -15.12 25.38 28.55
C ALA A 24 -16.43 25.90 27.93
N GLY A 25 -16.49 26.03 26.60
CA GLY A 25 -17.70 26.39 25.86
C GLY A 25 -18.85 25.40 26.08
N MET A 26 -18.57 24.09 26.03
CA MET A 26 -19.55 23.04 26.33
C MET A 26 -20.14 23.18 27.74
N LYS A 27 -19.33 23.55 28.74
CA LYS A 27 -19.81 23.77 30.12
C LYS A 27 -20.71 25.00 30.21
N ALA A 28 -20.35 26.07 29.51
CA ALA A 28 -21.17 27.28 29.44
C ALA A 28 -22.51 27.01 28.74
N GLU A 29 -22.52 26.30 27.61
CA GLU A 29 -23.75 25.94 26.90
C GLU A 29 -24.64 25.01 27.72
N LEU A 30 -24.07 24.01 28.41
CA LEU A 30 -24.84 23.14 29.30
C LEU A 30 -25.56 23.94 30.40
N SER A 31 -24.91 24.98 30.95
CA SER A 31 -25.50 25.81 32.00
C SER A 31 -26.66 26.68 31.55
N ALA A 32 -26.85 26.83 30.23
CA ALA A 32 -27.97 27.57 29.64
C ALA A 32 -29.17 26.68 29.25
N ILE A 33 -29.08 25.36 29.47
CA ILE A 33 -30.16 24.42 29.13
C ILE A 33 -30.96 24.10 30.40
N ASP A 34 -32.19 24.64 30.48
CA ASP A 34 -33.07 24.46 31.63
C ASP A 34 -33.73 23.07 31.66
N ALA A 35 -33.98 22.46 30.50
CA ALA A 35 -34.66 21.18 30.37
C ALA A 35 -33.69 19.99 30.62
N PRO A 36 -33.90 19.16 31.66
CA PRO A 36 -32.96 18.09 32.02
C PRO A 36 -32.74 17.04 30.92
N GLY A 37 -33.79 16.74 30.14
CA GLY A 37 -33.69 15.80 29.03
C GLY A 37 -32.82 16.33 27.89
N GLU A 38 -32.99 17.60 27.53
CA GLU A 38 -32.21 18.27 26.48
C GLU A 38 -30.75 18.41 26.90
N ALA A 39 -30.50 18.70 28.17
CA ALA A 39 -29.15 18.77 28.73
C ALA A 39 -28.38 17.45 28.59
N VAL A 40 -29.05 16.31 28.82
CA VAL A 40 -28.45 14.98 28.63
C VAL A 40 -28.18 14.67 27.16
N VAL A 41 -29.12 15.01 26.26
CA VAL A 41 -28.93 14.82 24.81
C VAL A 41 -27.76 15.66 24.30
N PHE A 42 -27.68 16.93 24.71
CA PHE A 42 -26.54 17.80 24.42
C PHE A 42 -25.23 17.19 24.90
N ALA A 43 -25.15 16.81 26.18
CA ALA A 43 -23.94 16.24 26.76
C ALA A 43 -23.52 14.91 26.08
N ALA A 44 -24.48 14.07 25.69
CA ALA A 44 -24.19 12.85 24.92
C ALA A 44 -23.62 13.18 23.52
N GLY A 45 -24.16 14.22 22.86
CA GLY A 45 -23.62 14.77 21.62
C GLY A 45 -22.18 15.27 21.77
N CYS A 46 -21.88 15.98 22.86
CA CYS A 46 -20.53 16.42 23.22
C CYS A 46 -19.56 15.25 23.40
N VAL A 47 -19.96 14.19 24.10
CA VAL A 47 -19.15 12.97 24.25
C VAL A 47 -18.84 12.35 22.89
N LEU A 48 -19.85 12.18 22.04
CA LEU A 48 -19.66 11.63 20.69
C LEU A 48 -18.72 12.50 19.85
N ALA A 49 -18.87 13.82 19.92
CA ALA A 49 -18.04 14.78 19.20
C ALA A 49 -16.58 14.75 19.70
N ALA A 50 -16.36 14.68 21.02
CA ALA A 50 -15.04 14.56 21.63
C ALA A 50 -14.32 13.28 21.19
N TYR A 51 -15.02 12.14 21.18
CA TYR A 51 -14.47 10.88 20.68
C TYR A 51 -14.12 10.97 19.19
N ARG A 52 -14.98 11.57 18.36
CA ARG A 52 -14.70 11.78 16.93
C ARG A 52 -13.43 12.60 16.74
N ARG A 53 -13.29 13.73 17.44
CA ARG A 53 -12.09 14.58 17.39
C ARG A 53 -10.82 13.85 17.82
N ARG A 54 -10.91 12.92 18.77
CA ARG A 54 -9.76 12.11 19.19
C ARG A 54 -9.39 11.02 18.17
N ILE A 55 -10.38 10.49 17.46
CA ILE A 55 -10.20 9.43 16.45
C ILE A 55 -9.72 10.00 15.10
N ASP A 56 -10.08 11.24 14.76
CA ASP A 56 -9.73 11.84 13.46
C ASP A 56 -8.21 11.87 13.17
N PRO A 57 -7.32 12.25 14.12
CA PRO A 57 -5.87 12.14 13.92
C PRO A 57 -5.41 10.71 13.65
N MET A 58 -6.00 9.72 14.32
CA MET A 58 -5.67 8.30 14.07
C MET A 58 -6.11 7.86 12.68
N ARG A 59 -7.25 8.37 12.19
CA ARG A 59 -7.70 8.12 10.81
C ARG A 59 -6.77 8.74 9.79
N ILE A 60 -6.34 9.98 10.02
CA ILE A 60 -5.36 10.66 9.15
C ILE A 60 -4.06 9.85 9.14
N ALA A 61 -3.53 9.48 10.30
CA ALA A 61 -2.32 8.66 10.41
C ALA A 61 -2.46 7.32 9.68
N LEU A 62 -3.61 6.65 9.79
CA LEU A 62 -3.89 5.39 9.10
C LEU A 62 -3.94 5.59 7.57
N VAL A 63 -4.56 6.65 7.08
CA VAL A 63 -4.58 6.98 5.64
C VAL A 63 -3.17 7.30 5.15
N SER A 64 -2.41 8.12 5.87
CA SER A 64 -1.01 8.43 5.54
C SER A 64 -0.14 7.17 5.49
N ALA A 65 -0.28 6.27 6.48
CA ALA A 65 0.44 5.00 6.50
C ALA A 65 0.08 4.12 5.29
N ARG A 66 -1.21 4.06 4.91
CA ARG A 66 -1.63 3.33 3.69
C ARG A 66 -1.05 3.91 2.42
N LEU A 67 -1.08 5.23 2.27
CA LEU A 67 -0.51 5.90 1.11
C LEU A 67 1.00 5.68 1.03
N PHE A 68 1.70 5.73 2.17
CA PHE A 68 3.13 5.43 2.23
C PHE A 68 3.44 3.98 1.79
N VAL A 69 2.74 2.99 2.35
CA VAL A 69 2.89 1.58 1.96
C VAL A 69 2.55 1.37 0.47
N ALA A 70 1.50 2.02 -0.03
CA ALA A 70 1.12 1.95 -1.43
C ALA A 70 2.16 2.59 -2.36
N ALA A 71 2.77 3.71 -1.94
CA ALA A 71 3.84 4.36 -2.70
C ALA A 71 5.08 3.45 -2.79
N LEU A 72 5.49 2.82 -1.69
CA LEU A 72 6.59 1.86 -1.70
C LEU A 72 6.29 0.64 -2.57
N ALA A 73 5.07 0.11 -2.51
CA ALA A 73 4.63 -0.98 -3.39
C ALA A 73 4.63 -0.56 -4.86
N MET A 74 4.18 0.66 -5.19
CA MET A 74 4.25 1.18 -6.56
C MET A 74 5.69 1.38 -7.04
N LEU A 75 6.60 1.82 -6.17
CA LEU A 75 8.02 1.92 -6.50
C LEU A 75 8.61 0.53 -6.81
N ALA A 76 8.29 -0.48 -6.01
CA ALA A 76 8.69 -1.86 -6.28
C ALA A 76 8.09 -2.39 -7.60
N ALA A 77 6.83 -2.07 -7.88
CA ALA A 77 6.19 -2.41 -9.15
C ALA A 77 6.93 -1.77 -10.34
N ALA A 78 7.24 -0.47 -10.26
CA ALA A 78 7.97 0.25 -11.29
C ALA A 78 9.37 -0.33 -11.52
N PHE A 79 10.08 -0.69 -10.45
CA PHE A 79 11.41 -1.31 -10.53
C PHE A 79 11.39 -2.64 -11.30
N HIS A 80 10.31 -3.42 -11.21
CA HIS A 80 10.19 -4.70 -11.93
C HIS A 80 9.62 -4.54 -13.34
N VAL A 81 8.58 -3.72 -13.50
CA VAL A 81 7.88 -3.58 -14.79
C VAL A 81 8.66 -2.74 -15.78
N LEU A 82 9.25 -1.61 -15.38
CA LEU A 82 9.87 -0.68 -16.34
C LEU A 82 11.09 -1.28 -17.05
N PRO A 83 12.09 -1.88 -16.34
CA PRO A 83 13.23 -2.47 -17.02
C PRO A 83 12.82 -3.66 -17.90
N THR A 84 11.88 -4.48 -17.42
CA THR A 84 11.40 -5.65 -18.16
C THR A 84 10.67 -5.24 -19.44
N SER A 85 9.80 -4.24 -19.36
CA SER A 85 9.12 -3.68 -20.53
C SER A 85 10.09 -3.00 -21.48
N TYR A 86 11.10 -2.29 -20.97
CA TYR A 86 12.15 -1.70 -21.80
C TYR A 86 12.88 -2.76 -22.62
N TRP A 87 13.27 -3.90 -22.01
CA TRP A 87 13.90 -5.01 -22.74
C TRP A 87 12.98 -5.63 -23.79
N LEU A 88 11.68 -5.74 -23.51
CA LEU A 88 10.71 -6.22 -24.50
C LEU A 88 10.59 -5.26 -25.69
N LEU A 89 10.64 -3.95 -25.45
CA LEU A 89 10.63 -2.95 -26.51
C LEU A 89 11.92 -2.99 -27.35
N VAL A 90 13.08 -3.16 -26.71
CA VAL A 90 14.37 -3.38 -27.41
C VAL A 90 14.27 -4.61 -28.31
N LEU A 91 13.77 -5.73 -27.79
CA LEU A 91 13.61 -6.97 -28.54
C LEU A 91 12.62 -6.81 -29.71
N ALA A 92 11.51 -6.11 -29.49
CA ALA A 92 10.53 -5.85 -30.52
C ALA A 92 11.11 -4.99 -31.65
N ASP A 93 11.84 -3.92 -31.31
CA ASP A 93 12.48 -3.04 -32.29
C ASP A 93 13.54 -3.79 -33.11
N LEU A 94 14.41 -4.58 -32.47
CA LEU A 94 15.40 -5.41 -33.18
C LEU A 94 14.74 -6.41 -34.14
N LYS A 95 13.60 -6.99 -33.77
CA LYS A 95 12.85 -7.92 -34.64
C LYS A 95 12.18 -7.23 -35.83
N LEU A 96 11.67 -6.01 -35.64
CA LEU A 96 10.90 -5.29 -36.65
C LEU A 96 11.79 -4.45 -37.58
N SER A 97 12.88 -3.89 -37.06
CA SER A 97 13.70 -2.88 -37.72
C SER A 97 15.18 -3.26 -37.80
N GLY A 98 15.56 -4.46 -37.33
CA GLY A 98 16.95 -4.91 -37.35
C GLY A 98 17.88 -3.95 -36.60
N MET A 99 19.08 -3.74 -37.15
CA MET A 99 20.06 -2.79 -36.58
C MET A 99 19.79 -1.33 -36.95
N GLU A 100 18.86 -1.06 -37.88
CA GLU A 100 18.51 0.30 -38.33
C GLU A 100 17.56 1.02 -37.35
N GLY A 101 16.88 0.25 -36.49
CA GLY A 101 16.00 0.74 -35.43
C GLY A 101 16.71 1.53 -34.33
N TRP A 102 15.94 2.03 -33.35
CA TRP A 102 16.51 2.77 -32.23
C TRP A 102 17.31 1.88 -31.27
N ALA A 103 16.87 0.63 -31.10
CA ALA A 103 17.53 -0.35 -30.27
C ALA A 103 18.88 -0.75 -30.87
N GLY A 104 18.98 -0.89 -32.20
CA GLY A 104 20.23 -1.18 -32.90
C GLY A 104 21.32 -0.13 -32.70
N ARG A 105 20.95 1.11 -32.34
CA ARG A 105 21.89 2.20 -32.02
C ARG A 105 22.43 2.17 -30.59
N LEU A 106 21.95 1.25 -29.74
CA LEU A 106 22.45 1.11 -28.38
C LEU A 106 23.89 0.58 -28.41
N GLY A 107 24.78 1.23 -27.68
CA GLY A 107 26.22 0.92 -27.69
C GLY A 107 26.55 -0.53 -27.31
N MET A 108 25.66 -1.21 -26.57
CA MET A 108 25.82 -2.62 -26.19
C MET A 108 25.71 -3.61 -27.36
N PHE A 109 25.14 -3.21 -28.51
CA PHE A 109 25.04 -4.04 -29.71
C PHE A 109 26.03 -3.65 -30.80
N ARG A 110 27.01 -2.80 -30.47
CA ARG A 110 27.98 -2.32 -31.46
C ARG A 110 28.79 -3.49 -32.03
N GLY A 111 28.72 -3.65 -33.36
CA GLY A 111 29.41 -4.72 -34.08
C GLY A 111 28.68 -6.07 -34.08
N ALA A 112 27.50 -6.16 -33.47
CA ALA A 112 26.64 -7.33 -33.56
C ALA A 112 25.65 -7.21 -34.75
N SER A 113 25.26 -8.34 -35.32
CA SER A 113 24.05 -8.40 -36.16
C SER A 113 22.79 -8.37 -35.30
N ALA A 114 21.63 -8.07 -35.92
CA ALA A 114 20.34 -8.09 -35.22
C ALA A 114 20.05 -9.48 -34.62
N GLU A 115 20.40 -10.55 -35.35
CA GLU A 115 20.24 -11.94 -34.88
C GLU A 115 21.12 -12.21 -33.66
N GLN A 116 22.40 -11.83 -33.69
CA GLN A 116 23.30 -11.96 -32.54
C GLN A 116 22.82 -11.17 -31.32
N ALA A 117 22.30 -9.95 -31.53
CA ALA A 117 21.75 -9.13 -30.47
C ALA A 117 20.49 -9.77 -29.87
N ILE A 118 19.58 -10.27 -30.71
CA ILE A 118 18.35 -10.97 -30.30
C ILE A 118 18.70 -12.25 -29.53
N ASP A 119 19.62 -13.07 -30.02
CA ASP A 119 20.04 -14.30 -29.36
C ASP A 119 20.66 -14.01 -27.99
N GLY A 120 21.51 -12.99 -27.89
CA GLY A 120 22.06 -12.52 -26.63
C GLY A 120 20.98 -12.06 -25.64
N LEU A 121 19.94 -11.38 -26.11
CA LEU A 121 18.79 -10.99 -25.29
C LEU A 121 17.89 -12.17 -24.91
N LEU A 122 17.71 -13.15 -25.80
CA LEU A 122 16.89 -14.33 -25.53
C LEU A 122 17.57 -15.33 -24.58
N GLN A 123 18.86 -15.16 -24.29
CA GLN A 123 19.49 -15.82 -23.14
C GLN A 123 18.75 -15.48 -21.84
N PHE A 124 18.11 -14.30 -21.75
CA PHE A 124 17.11 -14.03 -20.73
C PHE A 124 15.84 -14.84 -21.03
N GLN A 125 15.80 -16.02 -20.43
CA GLN A 125 14.75 -17.01 -20.62
C GLN A 125 13.34 -16.37 -20.50
N PRO A 126 12.38 -16.70 -21.39
CA PRO A 126 11.04 -16.09 -21.40
C PRO A 126 10.27 -16.20 -20.07
N TRP A 127 10.49 -17.30 -19.33
CA TRP A 127 9.89 -17.48 -18.01
C TRP A 127 10.34 -16.43 -17.00
N ASN A 128 11.58 -15.92 -17.10
CA ASN A 128 12.10 -14.91 -16.18
C ASN A 128 11.40 -13.56 -16.39
N ILE A 129 11.16 -13.19 -17.65
CA ILE A 129 10.38 -12.00 -18.02
C ILE A 129 8.96 -12.12 -17.46
N MET A 130 8.29 -13.25 -17.74
CA MET A 130 6.93 -13.49 -17.29
C MET A 130 6.79 -13.40 -15.76
N LEU A 131 7.66 -14.09 -15.02
CA LEU A 131 7.61 -14.10 -13.56
C LEU A 131 7.95 -12.72 -12.95
N THR A 132 8.86 -11.97 -13.58
CA THR A 132 9.18 -10.60 -13.15
C THR A 132 8.00 -9.66 -13.37
N LEU A 133 7.28 -9.79 -14.50
CA LEU A 133 6.06 -9.02 -14.74
C LEU A 133 4.95 -9.39 -13.76
N ILE A 134 4.71 -10.68 -13.51
CA ILE A 134 3.72 -11.13 -12.52
C ILE A 134 4.02 -10.53 -11.15
N MET A 135 5.28 -10.53 -10.73
CA MET A 135 5.72 -9.92 -9.48
C MET A 135 5.47 -8.40 -9.47
N GLY A 136 5.86 -7.69 -10.54
CA GLY A 136 5.63 -6.26 -10.68
C GLY A 136 4.15 -5.87 -10.63
N PHE A 137 3.29 -6.58 -11.36
CA PHE A 137 1.84 -6.38 -11.31
C PHE A 137 1.23 -6.74 -9.96
N SER A 138 1.78 -7.74 -9.26
CA SER A 138 1.36 -8.09 -7.90
C SER A 138 1.63 -6.95 -6.91
N PHE A 139 2.78 -6.27 -7.01
CA PHE A 139 3.06 -5.07 -6.23
C PHE A 139 2.10 -3.92 -6.56
N ALA A 140 1.81 -3.67 -7.84
CA ALA A 140 0.86 -2.63 -8.24
C ALA A 140 -0.57 -2.94 -7.73
N ALA A 141 -1.01 -4.19 -7.82
CA ALA A 141 -2.28 -4.65 -7.28
C ALA A 141 -2.32 -4.50 -5.75
N ALA A 142 -1.24 -4.86 -5.05
CA ALA A 142 -1.12 -4.67 -3.61
C ALA A 142 -1.26 -3.19 -3.21
N ALA A 143 -0.60 -2.28 -3.92
CA ALA A 143 -0.72 -0.84 -3.70
C ALA A 143 -2.18 -0.37 -3.83
N TRP A 144 -2.85 -0.79 -4.91
CA TRP A 144 -4.26 -0.47 -5.15
C TRP A 144 -5.17 -1.00 -4.02
N PHE A 145 -5.00 -2.26 -3.63
CA PHE A 145 -5.83 -2.89 -2.59
C PHE A 145 -5.61 -2.28 -1.20
N VAL A 146 -4.38 -1.88 -0.86
CA VAL A 146 -4.06 -1.15 0.38
C VAL A 146 -4.82 0.18 0.41
N VAL A 147 -4.76 0.97 -0.67
CA VAL A 147 -5.47 2.26 -0.76
C VAL A 147 -6.97 2.07 -0.66
N LYS A 148 -7.53 1.05 -1.32
CA LYS A 148 -8.97 0.76 -1.30
C LYS A 148 -9.46 0.05 -0.03
N GLY A 149 -8.58 -0.29 0.90
CA GLY A 149 -8.95 -1.03 2.12
C GLY A 149 -9.46 -2.46 1.84
N ARG A 150 -9.09 -3.06 0.70
CA ARG A 150 -9.55 -4.39 0.24
C ARG A 150 -8.55 -5.48 0.59
N MET A 151 -8.45 -5.80 1.88
CA MET A 151 -7.37 -6.65 2.42
C MET A 151 -7.33 -8.08 1.84
N ARG A 152 -8.48 -8.67 1.49
CA ARG A 152 -8.51 -9.98 0.80
C ARG A 152 -7.78 -9.93 -0.55
N GLY A 153 -7.99 -8.87 -1.32
CA GLY A 153 -7.30 -8.66 -2.59
C GLY A 153 -5.80 -8.44 -2.39
N LEU A 154 -5.42 -7.69 -1.35
CA LEU A 154 -4.02 -7.52 -0.97
C LEU A 154 -3.34 -8.87 -0.67
N PHE A 155 -3.95 -9.72 0.14
CA PHE A 155 -3.36 -11.02 0.48
C PHE A 155 -3.20 -11.93 -0.74
N VAL A 156 -4.18 -11.93 -1.66
CA VAL A 156 -4.06 -12.65 -2.93
C VAL A 156 -2.90 -12.09 -3.76
N ALA A 157 -2.78 -10.77 -3.90
CA ALA A 157 -1.69 -10.15 -4.65
C ALA A 157 -0.32 -10.48 -4.03
N VAL A 158 -0.18 -10.41 -2.71
CA VAL A 158 1.05 -10.79 -2.00
C VAL A 158 1.38 -12.26 -2.22
N LEU A 159 0.40 -13.16 -2.13
CA LEU A 159 0.62 -14.59 -2.35
C LEU A 159 1.09 -14.87 -3.79
N VAL A 160 0.41 -14.31 -4.79
CA VAL A 160 0.77 -14.49 -6.20
C VAL A 160 2.18 -13.96 -6.47
N GLY A 161 2.50 -12.76 -5.97
CA GLY A 161 3.83 -12.18 -6.13
C GLY A 161 4.94 -12.98 -5.43
N ALA A 162 4.68 -13.46 -4.22
CA ALA A 162 5.63 -14.30 -3.48
C ALA A 162 5.87 -15.65 -4.17
N LEU A 163 4.81 -16.29 -4.69
CA LEU A 163 4.94 -17.53 -5.47
C LEU A 163 5.71 -17.30 -6.77
N ALA A 164 5.45 -16.20 -7.48
CA ALA A 164 6.20 -15.86 -8.69
C ALA A 164 7.69 -15.64 -8.40
N GLN A 165 8.02 -14.96 -7.29
CA GLN A 165 9.41 -14.77 -6.87
C GLN A 165 10.08 -16.08 -6.43
N ALA A 166 9.36 -16.96 -5.72
CA ALA A 166 9.86 -18.27 -5.33
C ALA A 166 10.15 -19.15 -6.57
N ALA A 167 9.20 -19.22 -7.50
CA ALA A 167 9.37 -19.94 -8.76
C ALA A 167 10.54 -19.37 -9.58
N ARG A 168 10.63 -18.04 -9.67
CA ARG A 168 11.73 -17.36 -10.37
C ARG A 168 13.08 -17.70 -9.75
N SER A 169 13.17 -17.66 -8.43
CA SER A 169 14.42 -17.99 -7.70
C SER A 169 14.81 -19.45 -7.91
N ALA A 170 13.85 -20.38 -7.83
CA ALA A 170 14.09 -21.79 -8.09
C ALA A 170 14.58 -22.06 -9.52
N LEU A 171 13.94 -21.45 -10.52
CA LEU A 171 14.35 -21.59 -11.92
C LEU A 171 15.71 -20.94 -12.20
N LEU A 172 16.01 -19.78 -11.62
CA LEU A 172 17.34 -19.18 -11.71
C LEU A 172 18.40 -20.10 -11.11
N MET A 173 18.16 -20.70 -9.94
CA MET A 173 19.11 -21.65 -9.35
C MET A 173 19.29 -22.92 -10.20
N ALA A 174 18.24 -23.38 -10.88
CA ALA A 174 18.30 -24.59 -11.71
C ALA A 174 18.99 -24.37 -13.06
N PHE A 175 18.75 -23.24 -13.72
CA PHE A 175 19.16 -23.00 -15.10
C PHE A 175 20.26 -21.94 -15.26
N TRP A 176 20.49 -21.10 -14.25
CA TRP A 176 21.46 -20.02 -14.29
C TRP A 176 22.02 -19.69 -12.89
N PRO A 177 22.78 -20.61 -12.26
CA PRO A 177 23.29 -20.41 -10.90
C PRO A 177 24.43 -19.38 -10.89
N ALA A 178 24.09 -18.09 -10.78
CA ALA A 178 25.06 -17.03 -10.48
C ALA A 178 24.88 -16.53 -9.04
N PRO A 179 25.97 -16.34 -8.26
CA PRO A 179 25.90 -15.89 -6.86
C PRO A 179 25.16 -14.55 -6.69
N SER A 180 25.25 -13.67 -7.69
CA SER A 180 24.59 -12.37 -7.70
C SER A 180 23.06 -12.44 -7.71
N HIS A 181 22.46 -13.54 -8.19
CA HIS A 181 21.02 -13.71 -8.21
C HIS A 181 20.44 -13.96 -6.81
N LEU A 182 21.20 -14.59 -5.91
CA LEU A 182 20.80 -14.79 -4.51
C LEU A 182 20.86 -13.48 -3.71
N GLY A 183 21.83 -12.61 -4.03
CA GLY A 183 22.08 -11.36 -3.32
C GLY A 183 20.94 -10.33 -3.39
N PHE A 184 20.04 -10.42 -4.38
CA PHE A 184 18.87 -9.54 -4.50
C PHE A 184 17.53 -10.27 -4.34
N ALA A 185 17.50 -11.60 -4.43
CA ALA A 185 16.25 -12.37 -4.36
C ALA A 185 15.55 -12.26 -2.99
N TRP A 186 16.32 -12.12 -1.90
CA TRP A 186 15.79 -12.00 -0.54
C TRP A 186 15.05 -10.68 -0.31
N LEU A 187 15.42 -9.59 -1.01
CA LEU A 187 14.77 -8.29 -0.87
C LEU A 187 13.29 -8.35 -1.27
N ASN A 188 12.96 -9.08 -2.34
CA ASN A 188 11.57 -9.26 -2.75
C ASN A 188 10.77 -10.10 -1.75
N ILE A 189 11.38 -11.12 -1.15
CA ILE A 189 10.75 -11.93 -0.09
C ILE A 189 10.43 -11.04 1.11
N ILE A 190 11.39 -10.22 1.55
CA ILE A 190 11.16 -9.25 2.63
C ILE A 190 10.07 -8.25 2.25
N ALA A 191 10.09 -7.70 1.03
CA ALA A 191 9.08 -6.75 0.58
C ALA A 191 7.66 -7.35 0.66
N PHE A 192 7.46 -8.59 0.20
CA PHE A 192 6.18 -9.29 0.33
C PHE A 192 5.83 -9.60 1.79
N GLY A 193 6.80 -9.99 2.61
CA GLY A 193 6.61 -10.20 4.05
C GLY A 193 6.16 -8.92 4.77
N LEU A 194 6.79 -7.79 4.48
CA LEU A 194 6.42 -6.48 5.03
C LEU A 194 5.02 -6.05 4.55
N LEU A 195 4.66 -6.30 3.28
CA LEU A 195 3.32 -6.05 2.78
C LEU A 195 2.25 -6.92 3.46
N LEU A 196 2.56 -8.18 3.76
CA LEU A 196 1.68 -9.05 4.52
C LEU A 196 1.46 -8.50 5.94
N VAL A 197 2.53 -8.13 6.63
CA VAL A 197 2.47 -7.54 7.97
C VAL A 197 1.66 -6.24 7.95
N ALA A 198 1.94 -5.33 7.03
CA ALA A 198 1.18 -4.09 6.85
C ALA A 198 -0.31 -4.38 6.60
N GLY A 199 -0.61 -5.36 5.74
CA GLY A 199 -1.98 -5.79 5.46
C GLY A 199 -2.70 -6.31 6.69
N LEU A 200 -2.05 -7.13 7.53
CA LEU A 200 -2.60 -7.63 8.78
C LEU A 200 -2.85 -6.50 9.78
N VAL A 201 -1.92 -5.56 9.92
CA VAL A 201 -2.06 -4.38 10.78
C VAL A 201 -3.24 -3.53 10.32
N PHE A 202 -3.34 -3.20 9.03
CA PHE A 202 -4.44 -2.40 8.51
C PHE A 202 -5.79 -3.12 8.59
N PHE A 203 -5.82 -4.44 8.36
CA PHE A 203 -7.02 -5.25 8.53
C PHE A 203 -7.53 -5.22 9.98
N GLY A 204 -6.62 -5.35 10.94
CA GLY A 204 -6.91 -5.19 12.36
C GLY A 204 -7.46 -3.81 12.65
N LEU A 205 -6.70 -2.74 12.35
CA LEU A 205 -7.08 -1.36 12.66
C LEU A 205 -8.42 -0.95 12.01
N ASP A 206 -8.71 -1.42 10.79
CA ASP A 206 -10.00 -1.16 10.13
C ASP A 206 -11.19 -1.68 10.94
N ARG A 207 -11.05 -2.85 11.57
CA ARG A 207 -12.11 -3.43 12.40
C ARG A 207 -12.46 -2.56 13.61
N TRP A 208 -11.50 -1.81 14.13
CA TRP A 208 -11.65 -0.96 15.31
C TRP A 208 -12.04 0.49 14.98
N THR A 209 -11.64 0.99 13.81
CA THR A 209 -11.75 2.42 13.47
C THR A 209 -12.86 2.75 12.46
N ARG A 210 -13.38 1.75 11.73
CA ARG A 210 -14.49 1.95 10.81
C ARG A 210 -15.75 2.34 11.59
N PRO A 211 -16.43 3.44 11.21
CA PRO A 211 -17.71 3.75 11.79
C PRO A 211 -18.67 2.59 11.47
N LYS A 212 -19.31 2.03 12.51
CA LYS A 212 -20.43 1.11 12.29
C LYS A 212 -21.49 1.88 11.50
N PRO A 213 -22.06 1.31 10.43
CA PRO A 213 -23.22 1.93 9.79
C PRO A 213 -24.28 2.16 10.85
N ALA A 214 -24.87 3.37 10.84
CA ALA A 214 -26.05 3.62 11.65
C ALA A 214 -27.07 2.52 11.29
N ALA A 215 -27.64 1.85 12.29
CA ALA A 215 -28.75 0.94 12.06
C ALA A 215 -29.85 1.78 11.38
N ALA A 216 -30.15 1.44 10.13
CA ALA A 216 -31.22 2.05 9.36
C ALA A 216 -32.57 1.55 9.87
#